data_AF-A0A0R3UCX8-F1
#
_entry.id   AF-A0A0R3UCX8-F1
#
_cell.length_a   1.000
_cell.length_b   1.000
_cell.length_c   1.000
_cell.angle_alpha   90.00
_cell.angle_beta   90.00
_cell.angle_gamma   90.00
#
_symmetry.space_group_name_H-M   'P 1'
#
loop_
_entity.id
_entity.type
_entity.pdbx_description
1 polymer ?
#
loop_
_entity_poly.entity_id
_entity_poly.type
_entity_poly.pdbx_seq_one_letter_code
_entity_poly.pdbx_strand_id
1 'polypeptide(L)'
;MLKRVCSRLSRMVLNLGYNYVYDYPVVLGQVLDGIWNVFSGDPSSEAATEEPRAELSRHILQCKELRLNNDGDLVHVERTPSLYEIGVVVWYIVMSTPEYPEGRPIILIANDDTLKEGSFGPRESLVFCRASELARRLRIPRIFISSTAGALFGLAEEVKSVFRVAWVDEN
;
A
#
# COMPACT_ATOMS: atom_id res chain seq x y z
N MET A 1 13.78 15.90 -4.97
CA MET A 1 14.12 14.76 -5.86
C MET A 1 13.09 13.63 -5.75
N LEU A 2 12.75 13.13 -4.55
CA LEU A 2 11.82 12.01 -4.35
C LEU A 2 10.36 12.26 -4.75
N LYS A 3 9.77 13.45 -4.50
CA LYS A 3 8.41 13.78 -4.98
C LYS A 3 8.24 13.62 -6.50
N ARG A 4 9.31 13.87 -7.27
CA ARG A 4 9.32 13.67 -8.74
C ARG A 4 9.35 12.19 -9.12
N VAL A 5 9.94 11.33 -8.29
CA VAL A 5 9.98 9.89 -8.55
C VAL A 5 8.63 9.24 -8.24
N CYS A 6 8.02 9.56 -7.10
CA CYS A 6 6.64 9.11 -6.79
C CYS A 6 5.64 9.59 -7.86
N SER A 7 5.75 10.84 -8.33
CA SER A 7 4.92 11.35 -9.44
C SER A 7 5.15 10.61 -10.77
N ARG A 8 6.37 10.10 -11.03
CA ARG A 8 6.66 9.29 -12.23
C ARG A 8 6.11 7.87 -12.09
N LEU A 9 6.24 7.23 -10.92
CA LEU A 9 5.66 5.92 -10.65
C LEU A 9 4.13 5.96 -10.67
N SER A 10 3.52 6.94 -10.01
CA SER A 10 2.06 7.16 -10.07
C SER A 10 1.57 7.28 -11.51
N ARG A 11 2.23 8.09 -12.35
CA ARG A 11 1.91 8.16 -13.79
C ARG A 11 2.10 6.84 -14.54
N MET A 12 3.13 6.07 -14.22
CA MET A 12 3.39 4.78 -14.87
C MET A 12 2.29 3.76 -14.54
N VAL A 13 1.92 3.64 -13.27
CA VAL A 13 0.89 2.68 -12.81
C VAL A 13 -0.51 3.09 -13.28
N LEU A 14 -0.81 4.39 -13.29
CA LEU A 14 -2.07 4.92 -13.84
C LEU A 14 -2.27 4.57 -15.31
N ASN A 15 -1.19 4.58 -16.12
CA ASN A 15 -1.27 4.18 -17.53
C ASN A 15 -1.60 2.69 -17.72
N LEU A 16 -1.40 1.86 -16.69
CA LEU A 16 -1.77 0.45 -16.66
C LEU A 16 -3.20 0.22 -16.13
N GLY A 17 -3.90 1.30 -15.73
CA GLY A 17 -5.25 1.24 -15.17
C GLY A 17 -5.33 1.03 -13.65
N TYR A 18 -4.19 1.09 -12.95
CA TYR A 18 -4.12 0.88 -11.50
C TYR A 18 -3.73 2.17 -10.77
N ASN A 19 -3.94 2.23 -9.45
CA ASN A 19 -3.44 3.32 -8.61
C ASN A 19 -2.09 2.95 -8.03
N TYR A 20 -1.16 3.90 -7.95
CA TYR A 20 0.09 3.67 -7.22
C TYR A 20 -0.21 3.51 -5.73
N VAL A 21 0.57 2.67 -5.05
CA VAL A 21 0.27 2.21 -3.69
C VAL A 21 0.06 3.36 -2.69
N TYR A 22 0.79 4.47 -2.83
CA TYR A 22 0.66 5.64 -1.95
C TYR A 22 -0.52 6.55 -2.29
N ASP A 23 -1.21 6.31 -3.39
CA ASP A 23 -2.43 7.04 -3.77
C ASP A 23 -3.67 6.45 -3.07
N TYR A 24 -3.60 5.21 -2.53
CA TYR A 24 -4.75 4.56 -1.89
C TYR A 24 -5.37 5.31 -0.70
N PRO A 25 -4.60 5.92 0.24
CA PRO A 25 -5.19 6.74 1.29
C PRO A 25 -5.98 7.94 0.75
N VAL A 26 -5.54 8.52 -0.37
CA VAL A 26 -6.24 9.65 -1.02
C VAL A 26 -7.53 9.16 -1.68
N VAL A 27 -7.45 8.04 -2.42
CA VAL A 27 -8.65 7.40 -3.02
C VAL A 27 -9.68 7.04 -1.96
N LEU A 28 -9.24 6.50 -0.81
CA LEU A 28 -10.13 6.22 0.32
C LEU A 28 -10.80 7.49 0.83
N GLY A 29 -10.06 8.59 0.94
CA GLY A 29 -10.61 9.90 1.30
C GLY A 29 -11.70 10.38 0.34
N GLN A 30 -11.47 10.30 -0.97
CA GLN A 30 -12.45 10.69 -1.99
C GLN A 30 -13.74 9.88 -1.91
N VAL A 31 -13.63 8.57 -1.64
CA VAL A 31 -14.80 7.70 -1.42
C VAL A 31 -15.58 8.12 -0.18
N LEU A 32 -14.88 8.48 0.92
CA LEU A 32 -15.53 8.96 2.13
C LEU A 32 -16.26 10.30 1.90
N ASP A 33 -15.65 11.24 1.18
CA ASP A 33 -16.31 12.50 0.81
C ASP A 33 -17.62 12.23 0.06
N GLY A 34 -17.61 11.30 -0.90
CA GLY A 34 -18.80 10.87 -1.62
C GLY A 34 -19.89 10.28 -0.71
N ILE A 35 -19.51 9.42 0.24
CA ILE A 35 -20.44 8.84 1.22
C ILE A 35 -21.09 9.93 2.08
N TRP A 36 -20.29 10.89 2.56
CA TRP A 36 -20.78 11.99 3.39
C TRP A 36 -21.68 12.95 2.63
N ASN A 37 -21.39 13.23 1.36
CA ASN A 37 -22.24 14.07 0.50
C ASN A 37 -23.62 13.44 0.31
N VAL A 38 -23.66 12.13 0.01
CA VAL A 38 -24.92 11.38 -0.11
C VAL A 38 -25.69 11.38 1.20
N PHE A 39 -25.01 11.15 2.33
CA PHE A 39 -25.64 11.14 3.65
C PHE A 39 -26.21 12.52 4.04
N SER A 40 -25.52 13.60 3.69
CA SER A 40 -25.93 14.97 4.03
C SER A 40 -27.07 15.50 3.16
N GLY A 41 -27.45 14.77 2.09
CA GLY A 41 -28.50 15.17 1.17
C GLY A 41 -28.12 16.37 0.30
N ASP A 42 -26.82 16.62 0.09
CA ASP A 42 -26.31 17.70 -0.74
C ASP A 42 -25.78 17.16 -2.09
N PRO A 43 -26.62 17.11 -3.14
CA PRO A 43 -26.19 16.70 -4.47
C PRO A 43 -25.33 17.76 -5.17
N SER A 44 -25.09 18.94 -4.58
CA SER A 44 -24.41 20.07 -5.24
C SER A 44 -22.88 20.05 -5.12
N SER A 45 -22.29 18.99 -4.56
CA SER A 45 -20.83 18.76 -4.61
C SER A 45 -20.36 18.06 -5.90
N GLU A 46 -21.18 18.04 -6.97
CA GLU A 46 -20.70 17.76 -8.34
C GLU A 46 -20.03 19.00 -8.94
N ALA A 47 -18.93 19.44 -8.32
CA ALA A 47 -17.95 20.32 -8.94
C ALA A 47 -16.63 20.22 -8.19
N ALA A 48 -16.03 19.02 -8.15
CA ALA A 48 -14.59 18.95 -7.98
C ALA A 48 -13.98 19.51 -9.27
N THR A 49 -13.68 20.82 -9.27
CA THR A 49 -12.81 21.43 -10.25
C THR A 49 -11.58 20.56 -10.46
N GLU A 50 -11.25 20.32 -11.71
CA GLU A 50 -10.10 19.55 -12.13
C GLU A 50 -8.81 20.13 -11.50
N GLU A 51 -8.25 19.39 -10.54
CA GLU A 51 -6.91 19.44 -9.92
C GLU A 51 -6.79 20.05 -8.48
N PRO A 52 -5.90 19.48 -7.62
CA PRO A 52 -5.12 18.25 -7.75
C PRO A 52 -5.64 17.12 -6.83
N ARG A 53 -5.50 15.88 -7.31
CA ARG A 53 -5.66 14.60 -6.58
C ARG A 53 -4.73 14.42 -5.35
N ALA A 54 -4.34 15.51 -4.68
CA ALA A 54 -3.22 15.52 -3.74
C ALA A 54 -3.64 15.72 -2.28
N GLU A 55 -4.89 16.11 -2.00
CA GLU A 55 -5.33 16.35 -0.63
C GLU A 55 -6.05 15.14 -0.03
N LEU A 56 -5.66 14.81 1.19
CA LEU A 56 -6.33 13.80 1.99
C LEU A 56 -7.67 14.37 2.47
N SER A 57 -8.76 13.61 2.34
CA SER A 57 -10.09 14.04 2.78
C SER A 57 -10.09 14.47 4.25
N ARG A 58 -10.90 15.49 4.57
CA ARG A 58 -11.21 15.91 5.96
C ARG A 58 -11.79 14.78 6.82
N HIS A 59 -12.32 13.74 6.19
CA HIS A 59 -12.87 12.56 6.86
C HIS A 59 -11.79 11.51 7.18
N ILE A 60 -10.53 11.71 6.79
CA ILE A 60 -9.40 10.94 7.30
C ILE A 60 -8.75 11.74 8.44
N LEU A 61 -9.06 11.37 9.68
CA LEU A 61 -8.58 12.05 10.88
C LEU A 61 -7.10 11.73 11.16
N GLN A 62 -6.64 10.56 10.73
CA GLN A 62 -5.25 10.13 10.88
C GLN A 62 -4.89 9.15 9.77
N CYS A 63 -3.71 9.30 9.19
CA CYS A 63 -3.11 8.32 8.29
C CYS A 63 -1.62 8.21 8.60
N LYS A 64 -1.19 7.08 9.19
CA LYS A 64 0.21 6.84 9.55
C LYS A 64 0.71 5.54 8.95
N GLU A 65 1.80 5.58 8.19
CA GLU A 65 2.49 4.37 7.70
C GLU A 65 3.06 3.60 8.91
N LEU A 66 3.03 2.28 8.81
CA LEU A 66 3.58 1.33 9.77
C LEU A 66 4.72 0.55 9.11
N ARG A 67 5.83 0.37 9.84
CA ARG A 67 6.99 -0.44 9.38
C ARG A 67 7.51 -1.35 10.47
N LEU A 68 8.15 -2.44 10.05
CA LEU A 68 8.91 -3.29 10.96
C LEU A 68 10.12 -2.54 11.49
N ASN A 69 10.28 -2.50 12.80
CA ASN A 69 11.53 -2.13 13.44
C ASN A 69 12.50 -3.32 13.46
N ASN A 70 13.68 -3.13 14.05
CA ASN A 70 14.70 -4.18 14.17
C ASN A 70 14.26 -5.36 15.05
N ASP A 71 13.30 -5.14 15.95
CA ASP A 71 12.74 -6.17 16.83
C ASP A 71 11.62 -6.98 16.16
N GLY A 72 11.22 -6.59 14.93
CA GLY A 72 10.17 -7.26 14.18
C GLY A 72 8.75 -6.84 14.55
N ASP A 73 8.60 -5.70 15.24
CA ASP A 73 7.32 -5.07 15.59
C ASP A 73 6.94 -3.96 14.60
N LEU A 74 5.64 -3.76 14.38
CA LEU A 74 5.14 -2.65 13.57
C LEU A 74 5.07 -1.35 14.40
N VAL A 75 5.76 -0.32 13.92
CA VAL A 75 5.82 1.00 14.52
C VAL A 75 5.40 2.08 13.54
N HIS A 76 4.82 3.17 14.05
CA HIS A 76 4.48 4.35 13.24
C HIS A 76 5.74 5.04 12.73
N VAL A 77 5.71 5.48 11.48
CA VAL A 77 6.81 6.23 10.86
C VAL A 77 6.29 7.49 10.18
N GLU A 78 7.06 8.58 10.30
CA GLU A 78 6.87 9.81 9.52
C GLU A 78 8.06 9.98 8.58
N ARG A 79 7.84 9.74 7.29
CA ARG A 79 8.91 9.78 6.30
C ARG A 79 8.37 10.13 4.91
N THR A 80 9.28 10.50 4.02
CA THR A 80 8.98 10.54 2.59
C THR A 80 8.95 9.11 2.04
N PRO A 81 7.97 8.74 1.18
CA PRO A 81 7.95 7.45 0.51
C PRO A 81 9.32 7.12 -0.10
N SER A 82 9.94 6.03 0.34
CA SER A 82 11.22 5.55 -0.17
C SER A 82 11.00 4.34 -1.06
N LEU A 83 11.80 4.22 -2.11
CA LEU A 83 11.55 3.34 -3.25
C LEU A 83 12.00 1.88 -3.07
N TYR A 84 12.70 1.50 -2.00
CA TYR A 84 13.56 0.31 -2.11
C TYR A 84 13.70 -0.53 -0.85
N GLU A 85 12.63 -1.14 -0.30
CA GLU A 85 12.92 -2.22 0.68
C GLU A 85 11.92 -3.36 0.79
N ILE A 86 10.62 -3.07 0.84
CA ILE A 86 9.59 -4.10 1.02
C ILE A 86 8.37 -3.70 0.18
N GLY A 87 7.86 -4.64 -0.62
CA GLY A 87 6.75 -4.43 -1.56
C GLY A 87 5.35 -4.45 -0.93
N VAL A 88 5.28 -4.31 0.39
CA VAL A 88 4.03 -4.26 1.17
C VAL A 88 4.08 -3.01 2.03
N VAL A 89 3.05 -2.17 1.89
CA VAL A 89 2.87 -0.95 2.66
C VAL A 89 1.66 -1.12 3.58
N VAL A 90 1.78 -0.63 4.81
CA VAL A 90 0.75 -0.76 5.84
C VAL A 90 0.47 0.62 6.42
N TRP A 91 -0.80 0.97 6.58
CA TRP A 91 -1.23 2.18 7.25
C TRP A 91 -2.18 1.86 8.40
N TYR A 92 -2.02 2.60 9.49
CA TYR A 92 -3.07 2.81 10.47
C TYR A 92 -3.84 4.07 10.08
N ILE A 93 -5.12 3.90 9.77
CA ILE A 93 -5.99 5.00 9.35
C ILE A 93 -7.13 5.14 10.34
N VAL A 94 -7.38 6.35 10.82
CA VAL A 94 -8.60 6.71 11.53
C VAL A 94 -9.46 7.52 10.58
N MET A 95 -10.63 6.99 10.26
CA MET A 95 -11.55 7.62 9.31
C MET A 95 -12.92 7.85 9.95
N SER A 96 -13.53 8.99 9.66
CA SER A 96 -14.88 9.35 10.05
C SER A 96 -15.86 8.85 8.98
N THR A 97 -16.86 8.08 9.39
CA THR A 97 -17.98 7.66 8.53
C THR A 97 -19.29 8.15 9.14
N PRO A 98 -20.40 8.23 8.39
CA PRO A 98 -21.67 8.68 8.96
C PRO A 98 -22.11 7.90 10.21
N GLU A 99 -21.79 6.61 10.28
CA GLU A 99 -22.10 5.75 11.43
C GLU A 99 -21.11 5.94 12.60
N TYR A 100 -19.90 6.41 12.32
CA TYR A 100 -18.85 6.70 13.31
C TYR A 100 -18.20 8.06 13.06
N PRO A 101 -18.92 9.18 13.33
CA PRO A 101 -18.41 10.52 13.02
C PRO A 101 -17.13 10.87 13.80
N GLU A 102 -17.00 10.38 15.03
CA GLU A 102 -15.81 10.54 15.90
C GLU A 102 -14.57 9.80 15.39
N GLY A 103 -14.73 8.97 14.36
CA GLY A 103 -13.66 8.21 13.74
C GLY A 103 -13.64 6.74 14.17
N ARG A 104 -13.31 5.89 13.21
CA ARG A 104 -13.07 4.46 13.38
C ARG A 104 -11.70 4.08 12.81
N PRO A 105 -10.86 3.36 13.56
CA PRO A 105 -9.56 2.91 13.08
C PRO A 105 -9.67 1.67 12.17
N ILE A 106 -8.76 1.58 11.21
CA ILE A 106 -8.52 0.40 10.37
C ILE A 106 -7.02 0.17 10.18
N ILE A 107 -6.65 -1.07 9.85
CA ILE A 107 -5.36 -1.38 9.22
C ILE A 107 -5.60 -1.55 7.72
N LEU A 108 -4.96 -0.70 6.91
CA LEU A 108 -4.92 -0.84 5.46
C LEU A 108 -3.58 -1.44 5.05
N ILE A 109 -3.61 -2.50 4.24
CA ILE A 109 -2.43 -3.15 3.67
C ILE A 109 -2.55 -3.07 2.15
N ALA A 110 -1.47 -2.71 1.45
CA ALA A 110 -1.44 -2.75 -0.01
C ALA A 110 -0.07 -3.18 -0.53
N ASN A 111 -0.06 -3.79 -1.71
CA ASN A 111 1.17 -4.14 -2.42
C ASN A 111 1.65 -2.97 -3.29
N ASP A 112 2.97 -2.78 -3.32
CA ASP A 112 3.63 -1.94 -4.31
C ASP A 112 4.00 -2.79 -5.53
N ASP A 113 3.15 -2.74 -6.56
CA ASP A 113 3.33 -3.47 -7.83
C ASP A 113 4.56 -2.99 -8.61
N THR A 114 5.04 -1.77 -8.34
CA THR A 114 6.28 -1.25 -8.94
C THR A 114 7.53 -1.96 -8.40
N LEU A 115 7.42 -2.70 -7.28
CA LEU A 115 8.49 -3.50 -6.72
C LEU A 115 8.26 -4.99 -6.97
N LYS A 116 9.08 -5.57 -7.85
CA LYS A 116 9.03 -7.01 -8.19
C LYS A 116 7.61 -7.50 -8.56
N GLU A 117 6.86 -6.66 -9.28
CA GLU A 117 5.49 -6.98 -9.71
C GLU A 117 4.54 -7.29 -8.53
N GLY A 118 4.82 -6.72 -7.35
CA GLY A 118 4.05 -6.95 -6.13
C GLY A 118 4.23 -8.36 -5.57
N SER A 119 5.30 -9.07 -5.94
CA SER A 119 5.58 -10.43 -5.45
C SER A 119 5.85 -10.48 -3.95
N PHE A 120 5.36 -11.52 -3.28
CA PHE A 120 5.56 -11.76 -1.85
C PHE A 120 6.82 -12.57 -1.58
N GLY A 121 7.85 -11.93 -1.02
CA GLY A 121 8.97 -12.59 -0.37
C GLY A 121 8.76 -12.82 1.14
N PRO A 122 9.76 -13.37 1.84
CA PRO A 122 9.71 -13.55 3.29
C PRO A 122 9.50 -12.24 4.07
N ARG A 123 10.09 -11.13 3.62
CA ARG A 123 9.95 -9.81 4.27
C ARG A 123 8.54 -9.24 4.11
N GLU A 124 8.00 -9.29 2.90
CA GLU A 124 6.61 -8.91 2.59
C GLU A 124 5.61 -9.73 3.42
N SER A 125 5.85 -11.03 3.50
CA SER A 125 5.04 -11.97 4.28
C SER A 125 5.07 -11.65 5.78
N LEU A 126 6.25 -11.29 6.31
CA LEU A 126 6.39 -10.91 7.71
C LEU A 126 5.65 -9.60 8.02
N VAL A 127 5.78 -8.58 7.17
CA VAL A 127 5.02 -7.31 7.32
C VAL A 127 3.51 -7.58 7.33
N PHE A 128 3.03 -8.36 6.35
CA PHE A 128 1.62 -8.73 6.25
C PHE A 128 1.13 -9.50 7.49
N CYS A 129 1.93 -10.44 7.99
CA CYS A 129 1.62 -11.21 9.19
C CYS A 129 1.51 -10.29 10.41
N ARG A 130 2.50 -9.43 10.66
CA ARG A 130 2.50 -8.49 11.79
C ARG A 130 1.35 -7.48 11.71
N ALA A 131 1.02 -6.99 10.52
CA ALA A 131 -0.11 -6.09 10.33
C ALA A 131 -1.44 -6.79 10.67
N SER A 132 -1.53 -8.06 10.30
CA SER A 132 -2.69 -8.90 10.61
C SER A 132 -2.81 -9.21 12.10
N GLU A 133 -1.70 -9.50 12.79
CA GLU A 133 -1.64 -9.65 14.24
C GLU A 133 -2.05 -8.36 14.96
N LEU A 134 -1.54 -7.21 14.50
CA LEU A 134 -1.88 -5.91 15.05
C LEU A 134 -3.39 -5.63 14.93
N ALA A 135 -3.98 -5.83 13.75
CA ALA A 135 -5.40 -5.62 13.54
C ALA A 135 -6.26 -6.51 14.46
N ARG A 136 -5.89 -7.79 14.62
CA ARG A 136 -6.56 -8.72 15.55
C ARG A 136 -6.44 -8.28 17.00
N ARG A 137 -5.23 -7.86 17.43
CA ARG A 137 -4.98 -7.37 18.79
C ARG A 137 -5.80 -6.13 19.12
N LEU A 138 -5.88 -5.19 18.18
CA LEU A 138 -6.68 -3.97 18.32
C LEU A 138 -8.18 -4.20 18.13
N ARG A 139 -8.58 -5.36 17.59
CA ARG A 139 -9.97 -5.70 17.21
C ARG A 139 -10.56 -4.72 16.20
N ILE A 140 -9.76 -4.31 15.22
CA ILE A 140 -10.17 -3.35 14.18
C ILE A 140 -10.16 -4.02 12.80
N PRO A 141 -10.96 -3.51 11.83
CA PRO A 141 -10.96 -4.06 10.48
C PRO A 141 -9.57 -4.01 9.83
N ARG A 142 -9.24 -5.08 9.11
CA ARG A 142 -8.05 -5.18 8.26
C ARG A 142 -8.48 -5.25 6.80
N ILE A 143 -8.15 -4.23 6.03
CA ILE A 143 -8.43 -4.17 4.59
C ILE A 143 -7.13 -4.44 3.85
N PHE A 144 -7.18 -5.33 2.84
CA PHE A 144 -6.05 -5.63 1.99
C PHE A 144 -6.41 -5.31 0.53
N ILE A 145 -5.67 -4.39 -0.07
CA ILE A 145 -5.76 -4.08 -1.50
C ILE A 145 -4.69 -4.90 -2.23
N SER A 146 -5.16 -5.95 -2.90
CA SER A 146 -4.31 -6.91 -3.57
C SER A 146 -3.96 -6.45 -4.99
N SER A 147 -2.68 -6.24 -5.24
CA SER A 147 -2.09 -6.11 -6.58
C SER A 147 -0.76 -6.87 -6.58
N THR A 148 -0.83 -8.20 -6.79
CA THR A 148 0.31 -9.10 -6.59
C THR A 148 0.40 -10.14 -7.70
N ALA A 149 1.63 -10.40 -8.15
CA ALA A 149 1.96 -11.54 -9.03
C ALA A 149 2.09 -12.88 -8.28
N GLY A 150 1.87 -12.92 -6.96
CA GLY A 150 1.95 -14.13 -6.14
C GLY A 150 3.27 -14.26 -5.37
N ALA A 151 3.75 -15.49 -5.15
CA ALA A 151 4.98 -15.74 -4.42
C ALA A 151 6.21 -15.29 -5.22
N LEU A 152 7.20 -14.69 -4.55
CA LEU A 152 8.47 -14.34 -5.19
C LEU A 152 9.26 -15.62 -5.49
N PHE A 153 9.35 -15.97 -6.76
CA PHE A 153 10.23 -17.04 -7.24
C PHE A 153 11.57 -16.45 -7.66
N GLY A 154 12.66 -17.12 -7.29
CA GLY A 154 14.02 -16.74 -7.66
C GLY A 154 14.94 -17.96 -7.63
N LEU A 155 15.92 -17.96 -8.53
CA LEU A 155 17.02 -18.93 -8.52
C LEU A 155 18.25 -18.28 -7.89
N ALA A 156 19.15 -19.10 -7.35
CA ALA A 156 20.45 -18.64 -6.87
C ALA A 156 21.32 -18.28 -8.08
N GLU A 157 21.27 -17.01 -8.50
CA GLU A 157 22.01 -16.52 -9.68
C GLU A 157 23.53 -16.64 -9.47
N GLU A 158 24.02 -16.55 -8.23
CA GLU A 158 25.41 -16.81 -7.88
C GLU A 158 25.84 -18.25 -8.18
N VAL A 159 24.97 -19.23 -7.91
CA VAL A 159 25.23 -20.65 -8.22
C VAL A 159 25.13 -20.88 -9.72
N LYS A 160 24.10 -20.31 -10.37
CA LYS A 160 23.90 -20.37 -11.81
C LYS A 160 25.02 -19.69 -12.61
N SER A 161 25.78 -18.77 -12.01
CA SER A 161 26.93 -18.14 -12.67
C SER A 161 28.17 -19.05 -12.70
N VAL A 162 28.27 -20.02 -11.78
CA VAL A 162 29.46 -20.88 -11.61
C VAL A 162 29.20 -22.36 -11.87
N PHE A 163 27.95 -22.79 -12.00
CA PHE A 163 27.63 -24.20 -12.24
C PHE A 163 28.27 -24.68 -13.56
N ARG A 164 28.76 -25.92 -13.53
CA ARG A 164 29.30 -26.61 -14.71
C ARG A 164 28.55 -27.92 -14.88
N VAL A 165 28.28 -28.29 -16.13
CA VAL A 165 27.60 -29.56 -16.45
C VAL A 165 28.66 -30.59 -16.84
N ALA A 166 28.62 -31.76 -16.21
CA ALA A 166 29.36 -32.94 -16.65
C ALA A 166 28.41 -33.80 -17.48
N TRP A 167 28.53 -33.71 -18.80
CA TRP A 167 27.69 -34.46 -19.74
C TRP A 167 28.09 -35.95 -19.76
N VAL A 168 27.13 -36.83 -20.04
CA VAL A 168 27.36 -38.29 -20.11
C VAL A 168 28.15 -38.67 -21.36
N ASP A 169 27.99 -37.91 -22.43
CA ASP A 169 28.78 -37.97 -23.65
C ASP A 169 29.22 -36.54 -24.00
N GLU A 170 30.44 -36.38 -24.53
CA GLU A 170 30.97 -35.07 -24.94
C GLU A 170 30.58 -34.70 -26.39
N ASN A 171 29.86 -35.59 -27.09
CA ASN A 171 29.38 -35.41 -28.46
C ASN A 171 27.85 -35.28 -28.57
#